data_AF-A0AA96DZM9-F1
#
_entry.id   AF-A0AA96DZM9-F1
#
_cell.length_a   1.000
_cell.length_b   1.000
_cell.length_c   1.000
_cell.angle_alpha   90.00
_cell.angle_beta   90.00
_cell.angle_gamma   90.00
#
_symmetry.space_group_name_H-M   'P 1'
#
loop_
_entity.id
_entity.type
_entity.pdbx_description
1 polymer ?
#
loop_
_entity_poly.entity_id
_entity_poly.type
_entity_poly.pdbx_seq_one_letter_code
_entity_poly.pdbx_strand_id
1 'polypeptide(L)'
;MAMPIKRVNRFVNKIADIHYPYCQDSEYDVDLSYKVKSITACLDELNIDFVYDSRYGIIVSNRLNRDVKPYTVNKIVKDKLKNIDLILVSHIDMISKFNKKEVLDKFKDDFSKLDKLEDEISGPLDNTITNATLLALLALRVKNLSDDCKDIMVIFSIGEERKSERGFKEPKGIKNFMEKFSGHLKDDVKFINLDVTANEYHYYKKDQNIAALIEYDESLNSNKIDKLYKYSKLDIFDEIGLGDDIMFCDYSDEEGTSDDLEEIVLYEDVFGFTLGLNTYGTIHSLKNRTTVRNINSYFNQLNKFFDSEFFRPNFR
;
A
#
# COMPACT_ATOMS: atom_id res chain seq x y z
N MET A 1 18.19 8.92 10.60
CA MET A 1 17.68 7.60 11.02
C MET A 1 18.59 6.51 10.45
N ALA A 2 18.71 5.35 11.09
CA ALA A 2 19.37 4.20 10.47
C ALA A 2 18.66 3.84 9.15
N MET A 3 19.41 3.40 8.13
CA MET A 3 18.87 3.08 6.80
C MET A 3 17.67 2.11 6.92
N PRO A 4 16.47 2.51 6.46
CA PRO A 4 15.27 1.68 6.53
C PRO A 4 15.42 0.28 5.93
N ILE A 5 16.32 0.11 4.95
CA ILE A 5 16.52 -1.16 4.24
C ILE A 5 16.67 -2.39 5.15
N LYS A 6 17.35 -2.27 6.31
CA LYS A 6 17.48 -3.40 7.26
C LYS A 6 16.14 -3.78 7.90
N ARG A 7 15.27 -2.79 8.13
CA ARG A 7 13.90 -3.02 8.63
C ARG A 7 13.05 -3.66 7.55
N VAL A 8 13.14 -3.17 6.31
CA VAL A 8 12.41 -3.72 5.16
C VAL A 8 12.85 -5.17 4.88
N ASN A 9 14.15 -5.46 4.91
CA ASN A 9 14.73 -6.79 4.71
C ASN A 9 14.15 -7.85 5.67
N ARG A 10 13.93 -7.48 6.94
CA ARG A 10 13.27 -8.37 7.92
C ARG A 10 11.91 -8.86 7.41
N PHE A 11 11.12 -7.97 6.82
CA PHE A 11 9.77 -8.30 6.36
C PHE A 11 9.79 -8.97 4.99
N VAL A 12 10.64 -8.53 4.04
CA VAL A 12 10.81 -9.21 2.74
C VAL A 12 11.09 -10.70 2.93
N ASN A 13 12.03 -11.05 3.82
CA ASN A 13 12.38 -12.45 4.10
C ASN A 13 11.20 -13.28 4.63
N LYS A 14 10.25 -12.64 5.32
CA LYS A 14 9.06 -13.30 5.87
C LYS A 14 7.95 -13.41 4.84
N ILE A 15 7.66 -12.33 4.09
CA ILE A 15 6.43 -12.23 3.32
C ILE A 15 6.58 -12.48 1.82
N ALA A 16 7.81 -12.58 1.29
CA ALA A 16 8.02 -12.99 -0.10
C ALA A 16 7.69 -14.48 -0.25
N ASP A 17 6.41 -14.80 -0.21
CA ASP A 17 5.89 -16.15 -0.25
C ASP A 17 4.78 -16.25 -1.31
N ILE A 18 4.44 -17.49 -1.65
CA ILE A 18 3.47 -17.80 -2.69
C ILE A 18 2.09 -17.28 -2.26
N HIS A 19 1.46 -16.51 -3.15
CA HIS A 19 0.06 -16.15 -3.03
C HIS A 19 -0.78 -17.09 -3.90
N TYR A 20 -1.20 -18.22 -3.32
CA TYR A 20 -2.07 -19.19 -4.00
C TYR A 20 -3.29 -19.54 -3.12
N PRO A 21 -4.30 -18.65 -3.07
CA PRO A 21 -5.45 -18.76 -2.18
C PRO A 21 -6.55 -19.68 -2.74
N TYR A 22 -6.23 -20.92 -3.11
CA TYR A 22 -7.21 -21.86 -3.70
C TYR A 22 -7.31 -23.18 -2.97
N CYS A 23 -8.55 -23.63 -2.76
CA CYS A 23 -8.87 -24.99 -2.34
C CYS A 23 -8.90 -25.95 -3.55
N GLN A 24 -9.03 -27.25 -3.29
CA GLN A 24 -9.10 -28.28 -4.34
C GLN A 24 -10.28 -28.07 -5.32
N ASP A 25 -11.33 -27.37 -4.88
CA ASP A 25 -12.53 -27.08 -5.67
C ASP A 25 -12.48 -25.73 -6.43
N SER A 26 -11.32 -25.06 -6.42
CA SER A 26 -11.11 -23.73 -7.06
C SER A 26 -11.92 -22.58 -6.45
N GLU A 27 -12.47 -22.73 -5.26
CA GLU A 27 -12.99 -21.60 -4.48
C GLU A 27 -11.82 -20.85 -3.84
N TYR A 28 -11.89 -19.52 -3.90
CA TYR A 28 -10.88 -18.68 -3.28
C TYR A 28 -11.08 -18.54 -1.81
N ASP A 29 -10.00 -18.86 -1.11
CA ASP A 29 -9.91 -18.77 0.32
C ASP A 29 -8.58 -18.10 0.66
N VAL A 30 -8.69 -16.85 1.11
CA VAL A 30 -7.54 -16.04 1.52
C VAL A 30 -6.72 -16.74 2.61
N ASP A 31 -7.35 -17.63 3.40
CA ASP A 31 -6.73 -18.41 4.48
C ASP A 31 -5.79 -19.49 3.98
N LEU A 32 -5.86 -19.83 2.70
CA LEU A 32 -4.97 -20.83 2.10
C LEU A 32 -3.66 -20.20 1.60
N SER A 33 -3.60 -18.88 1.42
CA SER A 33 -2.40 -18.20 0.94
C SER A 33 -1.26 -18.21 1.97
N TYR A 34 -0.08 -18.66 1.54
CA TYR A 34 1.15 -18.60 2.36
C TYR A 34 1.61 -17.15 2.60
N LYS A 35 1.48 -16.29 1.59
CA LYS A 35 1.75 -14.84 1.75
C LYS A 35 0.83 -14.20 2.80
N VAL A 36 -0.47 -14.50 2.76
CA VAL A 36 -1.43 -14.01 3.78
C VAL A 36 -1.03 -14.47 5.17
N LYS A 37 -0.76 -15.77 5.36
CA LYS A 37 -0.29 -16.32 6.64
C LYS A 37 0.99 -15.66 7.13
N SER A 38 1.90 -15.34 6.23
CA SER A 38 3.17 -14.69 6.56
C SER A 38 2.96 -13.23 6.98
N ILE A 39 2.06 -12.50 6.32
CA ILE A 39 1.68 -11.13 6.71
C ILE A 39 0.97 -11.15 8.07
N THR A 40 -0.01 -12.02 8.28
CA THR A 40 -0.75 -12.10 9.56
C THR A 40 0.15 -12.52 10.72
N ALA A 41 1.08 -13.46 10.52
CA ALA A 41 2.10 -13.79 11.51
C ALA A 41 3.00 -12.60 11.84
N CYS A 42 3.35 -11.76 10.86
CA CYS A 42 4.07 -10.53 11.13
C CYS A 42 3.25 -9.55 11.98
N LEU A 43 1.95 -9.43 11.73
CA LEU A 43 1.05 -8.55 12.51
C LEU A 43 0.88 -9.06 13.95
N ASP A 44 0.74 -10.38 14.14
CA ASP A 44 0.71 -11.03 15.45
C ASP A 44 2.00 -10.75 16.24
N GLU A 45 3.19 -10.87 15.60
CA GLU A 45 4.46 -10.51 16.24
C GLU A 45 4.56 -9.04 16.64
N LEU A 46 3.79 -8.17 15.99
CA LEU A 46 3.72 -6.73 16.29
C LEU A 46 2.61 -6.40 17.31
N ASN A 47 1.78 -7.38 17.71
CA ASN A 47 0.55 -7.17 18.49
C ASN A 47 -0.39 -6.15 17.83
N ILE A 48 -0.55 -6.22 16.51
CA ILE A 48 -1.48 -5.37 15.75
C ILE A 48 -2.68 -6.20 15.33
N ASP A 49 -3.88 -5.74 15.67
CA ASP A 49 -5.10 -6.45 15.28
C ASP A 49 -5.34 -6.39 13.76
N PHE A 50 -5.95 -7.47 13.25
CA PHE A 50 -6.40 -7.57 11.87
C PHE A 50 -7.71 -8.38 11.72
N VAL A 51 -8.35 -8.30 10.59
CA VAL A 51 -9.35 -9.26 10.12
C VAL A 51 -9.04 -9.53 8.67
N TYR A 52 -9.40 -10.69 8.16
CA TYR A 52 -9.28 -10.97 6.73
C TYR A 52 -10.62 -11.47 6.20
N ASP A 53 -10.84 -11.28 4.92
CA ASP A 53 -12.04 -11.69 4.22
C ASP A 53 -11.72 -11.86 2.75
N SER A 54 -12.16 -12.98 2.15
CA SER A 54 -11.94 -13.29 0.74
C SER A 54 -12.51 -12.26 -0.24
N ARG A 55 -13.30 -11.29 0.22
CA ARG A 55 -13.79 -10.18 -0.61
C ARG A 55 -12.84 -8.99 -0.65
N TYR A 56 -11.99 -8.81 0.36
CA TYR A 56 -11.20 -7.58 0.55
C TYR A 56 -9.69 -7.84 0.65
N GLY A 57 -9.27 -8.96 1.25
CA GLY A 57 -7.89 -9.22 1.66
C GLY A 57 -7.73 -9.14 3.18
N ILE A 58 -6.64 -8.53 3.66
CA ILE A 58 -6.36 -8.35 5.10
C ILE A 58 -6.59 -6.89 5.49
N ILE A 59 -7.48 -6.65 6.44
CA ILE A 59 -7.74 -5.33 7.02
C ILE A 59 -7.10 -5.25 8.39
N VAL A 60 -6.19 -4.32 8.56
CA VAL A 60 -5.35 -4.14 9.73
C VAL A 60 -5.66 -2.81 10.35
N SER A 61 -5.89 -2.79 11.66
CA SER A 61 -5.98 -1.55 12.41
C SER A 61 -5.86 -1.88 13.89
N ASN A 62 -5.17 -1.05 14.66
CA ASN A 62 -5.02 -1.36 16.07
C ASN A 62 -6.36 -1.24 16.81
N ARG A 63 -6.59 -2.10 17.82
CA ARG A 63 -7.84 -2.17 18.59
C ARG A 63 -9.06 -2.38 17.68
N LEU A 64 -8.95 -3.30 16.72
CA LEU A 64 -10.15 -3.79 16.05
C LEU A 64 -11.05 -4.41 17.11
N ASN A 65 -12.32 -4.00 17.15
CA ASN A 65 -13.26 -4.35 18.21
C ASN A 65 -13.70 -5.82 18.10
N ARG A 66 -12.77 -6.74 18.36
CA ARG A 66 -12.91 -8.21 18.23
C ARG A 66 -13.62 -8.83 19.44
N ASP A 67 -13.66 -8.12 20.58
CA ASP A 67 -14.04 -8.66 21.90
C ASP A 67 -15.53 -8.65 22.19
N VAL A 68 -16.37 -8.17 21.27
CA VAL A 68 -17.82 -8.24 21.43
C VAL A 68 -18.34 -9.29 20.44
N LYS A 69 -19.26 -10.18 20.85
CA LYS A 69 -19.87 -11.21 20.00
C LYS A 69 -21.38 -10.98 19.89
N PRO A 70 -22.03 -11.35 18.76
CA PRO A 70 -21.46 -11.85 17.50
C PRO A 70 -21.20 -10.72 16.49
N TYR A 71 -20.03 -10.70 15.86
CA TYR A 71 -19.65 -9.67 14.87
C TYR A 71 -19.08 -10.35 13.62
N THR A 72 -19.55 -9.92 12.45
CA THR A 72 -18.98 -10.27 11.15
C THR A 72 -17.85 -9.29 10.82
N VAL A 73 -16.94 -9.63 9.90
CA VAL A 73 -15.88 -8.73 9.41
C VAL A 73 -16.46 -7.36 9.04
N ASN A 74 -17.58 -7.35 8.30
CA ASN A 74 -18.24 -6.11 7.89
C ASN A 74 -18.67 -5.22 9.07
N LYS A 75 -19.13 -5.82 10.18
CA LYS A 75 -19.53 -5.05 11.35
C LYS A 75 -18.30 -4.45 12.07
N ILE A 76 -17.24 -5.24 12.21
CA ILE A 76 -15.97 -4.80 12.81
C ILE A 76 -15.39 -3.63 12.03
N VAL A 77 -15.29 -3.77 10.70
CA VAL A 77 -14.75 -2.73 9.81
C VAL A 77 -15.62 -1.47 9.86
N LYS A 78 -16.93 -1.60 9.72
CA LYS A 78 -17.88 -0.46 9.79
C LYS A 78 -17.75 0.32 11.09
N ASP A 79 -17.66 -0.36 12.23
CA ASP A 79 -17.50 0.33 13.51
C ASP A 79 -16.13 0.98 13.65
N LYS A 80 -15.08 0.36 13.10
CA LYS A 80 -13.73 0.91 13.14
C LYS A 80 -13.58 2.18 12.30
N LEU A 81 -14.18 2.24 11.11
CA LEU A 81 -14.10 3.37 10.17
C LEU A 81 -14.48 4.72 10.80
N LYS A 82 -15.34 4.72 11.82
CA LYS A 82 -15.71 5.92 12.60
C LYS A 82 -14.53 6.60 13.30
N ASN A 83 -13.41 5.90 13.47
CA ASN A 83 -12.22 6.41 14.14
C ASN A 83 -11.00 6.50 13.20
N ILE A 84 -11.17 6.20 11.91
CA ILE A 84 -10.07 6.20 10.94
C ILE A 84 -9.98 7.56 10.28
N ASP A 85 -8.78 8.11 10.24
CA ASP A 85 -8.44 9.34 9.53
C ASP A 85 -7.65 9.04 8.25
N LEU A 86 -6.86 7.95 8.26
CA LEU A 86 -6.00 7.53 7.15
C LEU A 86 -6.19 6.04 6.82
N ILE A 87 -6.46 5.75 5.54
CA ILE A 87 -6.47 4.40 4.99
C ILE A 87 -5.28 4.23 4.05
N LEU A 88 -4.46 3.21 4.28
CA LEU A 88 -3.42 2.81 3.34
C LEU A 88 -3.81 1.53 2.64
N VAL A 89 -3.55 1.47 1.34
CA VAL A 89 -3.82 0.32 0.49
C VAL A 89 -2.51 -0.21 -0.09
N SER A 90 -2.35 -1.53 -0.15
CA SER A 90 -1.22 -2.18 -0.81
C SER A 90 -1.60 -3.61 -1.17
N HIS A 91 -1.74 -3.93 -2.45
CA HIS A 91 -2.22 -5.25 -2.85
C HIS A 91 -1.22 -6.37 -2.53
N ILE A 92 -1.74 -7.57 -2.26
CA ILE A 92 -0.95 -8.75 -1.88
C ILE A 92 -0.71 -9.71 -3.02
N ASP A 93 -1.59 -9.68 -4.02
CA ASP A 93 -1.43 -10.53 -5.18
C ASP A 93 -0.25 -10.07 -6.03
N MET A 94 0.14 -10.97 -6.93
CA MET A 94 1.29 -10.81 -7.79
C MET A 94 1.03 -11.60 -9.06
N ILE A 95 1.61 -11.15 -10.16
CA ILE A 95 1.62 -11.96 -11.39
C ILE A 95 2.21 -13.36 -11.15
N SER A 96 1.70 -14.34 -11.90
CA SER A 96 2.12 -15.75 -11.88
C SER A 96 3.62 -15.96 -12.12
N LYS A 97 4.27 -15.05 -12.84
CA LYS A 97 5.72 -15.08 -13.08
C LYS A 97 6.52 -14.88 -11.78
N PHE A 98 6.02 -14.04 -10.88
CA PHE A 98 6.60 -13.76 -9.58
C PHE A 98 6.19 -14.78 -8.53
N ASN A 99 5.01 -15.39 -8.69
CA ASN A 99 4.44 -16.38 -7.80
C ASN A 99 5.08 -17.78 -7.90
N LYS A 100 6.40 -17.85 -7.95
CA LYS A 100 7.19 -19.09 -8.03
C LYS A 100 8.20 -19.13 -6.91
N LYS A 101 8.28 -20.27 -6.23
CA LYS A 101 9.19 -20.47 -5.10
C LYS A 101 10.64 -20.09 -5.43
N GLU A 102 11.16 -20.52 -6.57
CA GLU A 102 12.52 -20.21 -7.03
C GLU A 102 12.78 -18.70 -7.22
N VAL A 103 11.78 -17.96 -7.69
CA VAL A 103 11.87 -16.50 -7.89
C VAL A 103 11.86 -15.79 -6.53
N LEU A 104 10.96 -16.21 -5.62
CA LEU A 104 10.82 -15.65 -4.28
C LEU A 104 12.04 -15.96 -3.41
N ASP A 105 12.57 -17.18 -3.46
CA ASP A 105 13.76 -17.59 -2.72
C ASP A 105 14.99 -16.80 -3.21
N LYS A 106 15.14 -16.63 -4.54
CA LYS A 106 16.19 -15.76 -5.10
C LYS A 106 16.03 -14.32 -4.66
N PHE A 107 14.81 -13.78 -4.70
CA PHE A 107 14.54 -12.41 -4.27
C PHE A 107 14.93 -12.19 -2.80
N LYS A 108 14.58 -13.12 -1.90
CA LYS A 108 15.01 -13.07 -0.49
C LYS A 108 16.52 -13.07 -0.34
N ASP A 109 17.20 -13.99 -1.02
CA ASP A 109 18.65 -14.12 -0.97
C ASP A 109 19.34 -12.85 -1.48
N ASP A 110 18.91 -12.31 -2.62
CA ASP A 110 19.46 -11.08 -3.19
C ASP A 110 19.15 -9.86 -2.29
N PHE A 111 17.93 -9.73 -1.77
CA PHE A 111 17.54 -8.63 -0.87
C PHE A 111 18.36 -8.64 0.42
N SER A 112 18.70 -9.83 0.94
CA SER A 112 19.48 -9.99 2.17
C SER A 112 20.90 -9.41 2.09
N LYS A 113 21.42 -9.23 0.87
CA LYS A 113 22.79 -8.77 0.59
C LYS A 113 22.88 -7.25 0.37
N LEU A 114 21.74 -6.55 0.29
CA LEU A 114 21.68 -5.11 0.07
C LEU A 114 22.26 -4.34 1.27
N ASP A 115 23.20 -3.43 1.04
CA ASP A 115 23.85 -2.64 2.09
C ASP A 115 24.12 -1.18 1.68
N LYS A 116 24.35 -0.91 0.39
CA LYS A 116 24.67 0.42 -0.15
C LYS A 116 23.47 1.04 -0.84
N LEU A 117 23.43 2.37 -0.87
CA LEU A 117 22.32 3.12 -1.52
C LEU A 117 22.21 2.84 -3.02
N GLU A 118 23.33 2.52 -3.65
CA GLU A 118 23.46 2.22 -5.08
C GLU A 118 23.13 0.76 -5.42
N ASP A 119 22.99 -0.11 -4.42
CA ASP A 119 22.66 -1.51 -4.67
C ASP A 119 21.27 -1.60 -5.32
N GLU A 120 21.18 -2.39 -6.38
CA GLU A 120 19.95 -2.64 -7.12
C GLU A 120 19.31 -3.95 -6.68
N ILE A 121 17.99 -3.99 -6.72
CA ILE A 121 17.21 -5.21 -6.50
C ILE A 121 16.14 -5.35 -7.59
N SER A 122 15.98 -6.56 -8.09
CA SER A 122 14.98 -6.93 -9.09
C SER A 122 14.11 -8.09 -8.62
N GLY A 123 12.90 -8.22 -9.18
CA GLY A 123 12.02 -9.36 -8.91
C GLY A 123 10.59 -8.93 -8.58
N PRO A 124 9.92 -9.57 -7.61
CA PRO A 124 8.54 -9.27 -7.20
C PRO A 124 8.44 -7.94 -6.44
N LEU A 125 8.85 -6.84 -7.04
CA LEU A 125 8.73 -5.51 -6.46
C LEU A 125 7.26 -5.17 -6.28
N ASP A 126 6.47 -5.44 -7.31
CA ASP A 126 5.03 -5.26 -7.35
C ASP A 126 4.27 -6.47 -6.71
N ASN A 127 3.68 -6.36 -5.53
CA ASN A 127 3.83 -5.26 -4.57
C ASN A 127 4.48 -5.71 -3.25
N THR A 128 5.22 -6.83 -3.31
CA THR A 128 5.85 -7.45 -2.14
C THR A 128 6.80 -6.48 -1.44
N ILE A 129 7.46 -5.56 -2.16
CA ILE A 129 8.37 -4.61 -1.54
C ILE A 129 7.63 -3.50 -0.77
N THR A 130 6.51 -3.01 -1.29
CA THR A 130 5.73 -1.98 -0.59
C THR A 130 4.99 -2.60 0.59
N ASN A 131 4.49 -3.84 0.46
CA ASN A 131 3.94 -4.60 1.59
C ASN A 131 4.97 -4.71 2.73
N ALA A 132 6.22 -5.05 2.40
CA ALA A 132 7.30 -5.19 3.38
C ALA A 132 7.70 -3.84 3.99
N THR A 133 7.69 -2.78 3.18
CA THR A 133 7.95 -1.40 3.63
C THR A 133 6.87 -0.94 4.60
N LEU A 134 5.59 -1.20 4.31
CA LEU A 134 4.47 -0.86 5.16
C LEU A 134 4.54 -1.61 6.50
N LEU A 135 4.82 -2.91 6.50
CA LEU A 135 5.04 -3.68 7.72
C LEU A 135 6.24 -3.16 8.52
N ALA A 136 7.33 -2.77 7.85
CA ALA A 136 8.48 -2.15 8.49
C ALA A 136 8.14 -0.82 9.15
N LEU A 137 7.27 -0.03 8.52
CA LEU A 137 6.80 1.25 9.07
C LEU A 137 5.88 1.03 10.26
N LEU A 138 4.89 0.13 10.16
CA LEU A 138 4.04 -0.25 11.30
C LEU A 138 4.88 -0.74 12.48
N ALA A 139 5.90 -1.54 12.23
CA ALA A 139 6.83 -1.99 13.26
C ALA A 139 7.61 -0.83 13.91
N LEU A 140 8.08 0.13 13.12
CA LEU A 140 8.72 1.35 13.63
C LEU A 140 7.75 2.13 14.53
N ARG A 141 6.54 2.38 14.06
CA ARG A 141 5.50 3.14 14.75
C ARG A 141 5.16 2.53 16.10
N VAL A 142 4.75 1.26 16.10
CA VAL A 142 4.27 0.58 17.30
C VAL A 142 5.40 0.26 18.28
N LYS A 143 6.54 -0.27 17.81
CA LYS A 143 7.60 -0.76 18.71
C LYS A 143 8.62 0.30 19.12
N ASN A 144 8.92 1.25 18.24
CA ASN A 144 9.98 2.22 18.48
C ASN A 144 9.46 3.61 18.83
N LEU A 145 8.30 4.00 18.32
CA LEU A 145 7.71 5.32 18.57
C LEU A 145 6.52 5.30 19.53
N SER A 146 6.07 4.11 19.95
CA SER A 146 4.90 3.93 20.81
C SER A 146 3.62 4.58 20.27
N ASP A 147 3.55 4.73 18.95
CA ASP A 147 2.35 5.15 18.23
C ASP A 147 1.41 3.96 18.11
N ASP A 148 0.20 4.10 18.66
CA ASP A 148 -0.78 3.01 18.63
C ASP A 148 -1.50 2.90 17.28
N CYS A 149 -1.30 3.83 16.33
CA CYS A 149 -1.90 3.81 14.99
C CYS A 149 -3.42 3.54 15.00
N LYS A 150 -4.14 3.93 16.07
CA LYS A 150 -5.57 3.62 16.22
C LYS A 150 -6.46 4.30 15.17
N ASP A 151 -5.95 5.38 14.59
CA ASP A 151 -6.55 6.25 13.57
C ASP A 151 -6.18 5.82 12.14
N ILE A 152 -5.35 4.80 12.00
CA ILE A 152 -4.91 4.25 10.72
C ILE A 152 -5.60 2.90 10.46
N MET A 153 -6.05 2.71 9.23
CA MET A 153 -6.41 1.40 8.70
C MET A 153 -5.48 1.07 7.53
N VAL A 154 -4.96 -0.15 7.50
CA VAL A 154 -4.19 -0.69 6.38
C VAL A 154 -5.01 -1.79 5.74
N ILE A 155 -5.13 -1.77 4.42
CA ILE A 155 -5.79 -2.79 3.62
C ILE A 155 -4.75 -3.40 2.71
N PHE A 156 -4.39 -4.64 3.02
CA PHE A 156 -3.63 -5.49 2.13
C PHE A 156 -4.62 -6.13 1.13
N SER A 157 -4.89 -5.43 0.02
CA SER A 157 -5.95 -5.74 -0.95
C SER A 157 -5.63 -6.98 -1.80
N ILE A 158 -6.63 -7.53 -2.47
CA ILE A 158 -6.49 -8.67 -3.39
C ILE A 158 -6.97 -8.28 -4.79
N GLY A 159 -6.46 -8.96 -5.82
CA GLY A 159 -7.05 -8.93 -7.14
C GLY A 159 -6.88 -7.61 -7.90
N GLU A 160 -5.85 -6.84 -7.55
CA GLU A 160 -5.39 -5.64 -8.27
C GLU A 160 -4.87 -6.06 -9.65
N GLU A 161 -3.86 -6.94 -9.66
CA GLU A 161 -3.17 -7.45 -10.84
C GLU A 161 -4.13 -8.03 -11.87
N ARG A 162 -3.90 -7.93 -13.17
CA ARG A 162 -4.88 -8.45 -14.14
C ARG A 162 -5.13 -9.95 -13.99
N LYS A 163 -6.39 -10.37 -14.15
CA LYS A 163 -6.81 -11.78 -14.08
C LYS A 163 -5.96 -12.72 -14.94
N SER A 164 -5.58 -12.28 -16.14
CA SER A 164 -4.73 -13.03 -17.07
C SER A 164 -3.31 -13.23 -16.56
N GLU A 165 -2.83 -12.38 -15.65
CA GLU A 165 -1.45 -12.36 -15.18
C GLU A 165 -1.31 -13.04 -13.81
N ARG A 166 -2.24 -12.78 -12.87
CA ARG A 166 -2.25 -13.39 -11.52
C ARG A 166 -2.64 -14.86 -11.50
N GLY A 167 -3.41 -15.31 -12.49
CA GLY A 167 -3.81 -16.73 -12.63
C GLY A 167 -4.96 -17.17 -11.72
N PHE A 168 -5.71 -16.24 -11.13
CA PHE A 168 -6.85 -16.51 -10.25
C PHE A 168 -8.06 -15.58 -10.57
N LYS A 169 -9.29 -16.07 -10.39
CA LYS A 169 -10.56 -15.49 -10.88
C LYS A 169 -11.10 -14.32 -10.06
N GLU A 170 -10.65 -14.15 -8.83
CA GLU A 170 -11.34 -13.34 -7.83
C GLU A 170 -11.18 -11.84 -8.03
N PRO A 171 -12.24 -11.05 -7.73
CA PRO A 171 -12.34 -9.66 -8.13
C PRO A 171 -11.53 -8.69 -7.25
N LYS A 172 -11.38 -7.46 -7.76
CA LYS A 172 -10.74 -6.29 -7.17
C LYS A 172 -11.19 -6.04 -5.72
N GLY A 173 -10.31 -6.27 -4.75
CA GLY A 173 -10.58 -6.20 -3.33
C GLY A 173 -10.97 -4.80 -2.86
N ILE A 174 -10.31 -3.76 -3.41
CA ILE A 174 -10.62 -2.36 -3.08
C ILE A 174 -11.98 -1.94 -3.63
N LYS A 175 -12.31 -2.32 -4.86
CA LYS A 175 -13.67 -2.11 -5.39
C LYS A 175 -14.74 -2.67 -4.45
N ASN A 176 -14.59 -3.93 -4.05
CA ASN A 176 -15.55 -4.57 -3.14
C ASN A 176 -15.62 -3.85 -1.78
N PHE A 177 -14.47 -3.37 -1.28
CA PHE A 177 -14.40 -2.61 -0.04
C PHE A 177 -15.17 -1.29 -0.18
N MET A 178 -14.91 -0.52 -1.23
CA MET A 178 -15.54 0.79 -1.45
C MET A 178 -17.04 0.67 -1.73
N GLU A 179 -17.47 -0.32 -2.53
CA GLU A 179 -18.90 -0.63 -2.73
C GLU A 179 -19.60 -0.94 -1.40
N LYS A 180 -18.88 -1.57 -0.46
CA LYS A 180 -19.45 -1.95 0.83
C LYS A 180 -19.46 -0.84 1.86
N PHE A 181 -18.41 -0.02 1.90
CA PHE A 181 -18.11 0.84 3.04
C PHE A 181 -18.04 2.34 2.74
N SER A 182 -18.10 2.77 1.48
CA SER A 182 -18.07 4.20 1.11
C SER A 182 -19.06 5.05 1.91
N GLY A 183 -20.30 4.60 2.08
CA GLY A 183 -21.32 5.27 2.92
C GLY A 183 -21.10 5.19 4.44
N HIS A 184 -19.95 4.69 4.89
CA HIS A 184 -19.53 4.59 6.30
C HIS A 184 -18.18 5.24 6.58
N LEU A 185 -17.53 5.79 5.55
CA LEU A 185 -16.31 6.59 5.69
C LEU A 185 -16.64 7.93 6.35
N LYS A 186 -15.66 8.51 7.05
CA LYS A 186 -15.73 9.91 7.45
C LYS A 186 -15.59 10.80 6.22
N ASP A 187 -16.23 11.96 6.23
CA ASP A 187 -16.16 12.96 5.16
C ASP A 187 -14.73 13.46 4.86
N ASP A 188 -13.79 13.28 5.80
CA ASP A 188 -12.41 13.72 5.67
C ASP A 188 -11.40 12.58 5.77
N VAL A 189 -11.81 11.32 5.57
CA VAL A 189 -10.84 10.22 5.49
C VAL A 189 -9.92 10.42 4.28
N LYS A 190 -8.63 10.08 4.45
CA LYS A 190 -7.63 10.14 3.38
C LYS A 190 -7.21 8.74 2.98
N PHE A 191 -6.87 8.56 1.71
CA PHE A 191 -6.34 7.33 1.17
C PHE A 191 -4.92 7.52 0.64
N ILE A 192 -4.07 6.52 0.87
CA ILE A 192 -2.77 6.40 0.21
C ILE A 192 -2.69 4.99 -0.37
N ASN A 193 -2.72 4.89 -1.70
CA ASN A 193 -2.38 3.65 -2.38
C ASN A 193 -0.85 3.51 -2.45
N LEU A 194 -0.32 2.36 -2.10
CA LEU A 194 1.11 2.06 -2.16
C LEU A 194 1.35 1.13 -3.32
N ASP A 195 2.17 1.57 -4.27
CA ASP A 195 2.40 0.83 -5.50
C ASP A 195 3.84 1.04 -6.00
N VAL A 196 4.16 0.51 -7.18
CA VAL A 196 5.40 0.75 -7.92
C VAL A 196 5.09 1.44 -9.25
N THR A 197 6.03 2.23 -9.76
CA THR A 197 5.85 2.94 -11.04
C THR A 197 6.89 2.52 -12.05
N ALA A 198 6.55 2.61 -13.34
CA ALA A 198 7.42 2.22 -14.45
C ALA A 198 8.38 3.34 -14.89
N ASN A 199 9.35 2.95 -15.72
CA ASN A 199 10.38 3.83 -16.28
C ASN A 199 9.85 4.96 -17.19
N GLU A 200 8.55 4.96 -17.50
CA GLU A 200 7.91 5.90 -18.44
C GLU A 200 8.12 7.36 -17.99
N TYR A 201 8.15 7.58 -16.68
CA TYR A 201 8.40 8.87 -16.05
C TYR A 201 9.85 9.35 -16.10
N HIS A 202 10.83 8.44 -16.27
CA HIS A 202 12.25 8.80 -16.40
C HIS A 202 12.52 9.49 -17.74
N TYR A 203 11.76 9.14 -18.77
CA TYR A 203 11.91 9.75 -20.09
C TYR A 203 11.45 11.21 -20.12
N TYR A 204 10.45 11.57 -19.31
CA TYR A 204 9.90 12.93 -19.26
C TYR A 204 10.84 13.96 -18.64
N LYS A 205 11.67 13.59 -17.66
CA LYS A 205 12.55 14.55 -16.94
C LYS A 205 14.04 14.18 -16.88
N LYS A 206 14.45 13.01 -17.39
CA LYS A 206 15.84 12.49 -17.33
C LYS A 206 16.43 12.47 -15.92
N ASP A 207 15.62 12.28 -14.89
CA ASP A 207 16.09 12.35 -13.52
C ASP A 207 16.15 10.96 -12.88
N GLN A 208 17.34 10.37 -12.93
CA GLN A 208 17.63 9.09 -12.27
C GLN A 208 17.60 9.17 -10.74
N ASN A 209 17.53 10.39 -10.17
CA ASN A 209 17.49 10.60 -8.73
C ASN A 209 16.08 10.60 -8.15
N ILE A 210 15.03 10.54 -8.98
CA ILE A 210 13.66 10.40 -8.49
C ILE A 210 13.50 9.04 -7.82
N ALA A 211 13.09 9.06 -6.57
CA ALA A 211 13.00 7.90 -5.71
C ALA A 211 11.57 7.37 -5.58
N ALA A 212 10.58 8.25 -5.63
CA ALA A 212 9.17 7.91 -5.57
C ALA A 212 8.32 8.95 -6.29
N LEU A 213 7.10 8.56 -6.62
CA LEU A 213 6.12 9.38 -7.32
C LEU A 213 4.87 9.53 -6.46
N ILE A 214 4.24 10.69 -6.57
CA ILE A 214 2.89 10.94 -6.07
C ILE A 214 2.00 11.08 -7.29
N GLU A 215 1.17 10.06 -7.53
CA GLU A 215 0.17 10.06 -8.59
C GLU A 215 -1.18 10.46 -8.00
N TYR A 216 -1.85 11.41 -8.63
CA TYR A 216 -3.12 11.95 -8.17
C TYR A 216 -4.02 12.31 -9.35
N ASP A 217 -5.32 12.41 -9.08
CA ASP A 217 -6.33 12.82 -10.05
C ASP A 217 -6.34 14.37 -10.22
N GLU A 218 -6.25 14.85 -11.47
CA GLU A 218 -6.33 16.27 -11.84
C GLU A 218 -7.62 16.92 -11.30
N SER A 219 -8.69 16.12 -11.22
CA SER A 219 -10.06 16.48 -10.87
C SER A 219 -10.49 16.03 -9.46
N LEU A 220 -9.75 16.46 -8.42
CA LEU A 220 -10.29 16.55 -7.04
C LEU A 220 -11.48 17.55 -6.90
N ASN A 221 -12.31 17.69 -7.94
CA ASN A 221 -13.63 18.29 -7.91
C ASN A 221 -14.57 17.31 -7.21
N SER A 222 -14.61 17.38 -5.89
CA SER A 222 -15.77 16.86 -5.18
C SER A 222 -17.01 17.63 -5.66
N ASN A 223 -17.91 16.95 -6.36
CA ASN A 223 -19.18 17.51 -6.82
C ASN A 223 -20.12 17.95 -5.68
N LYS A 224 -19.68 17.84 -4.41
CA LYS A 224 -20.38 18.34 -3.22
C LYS A 224 -19.78 19.59 -2.57
N ILE A 225 -18.68 20.15 -3.07
CA ILE A 225 -18.12 21.38 -2.48
C ILE A 225 -18.43 22.58 -3.36
N ASP A 226 -19.63 23.11 -3.21
CA ASP A 226 -19.92 24.50 -3.59
C ASP A 226 -19.07 25.42 -2.68
N LYS A 227 -18.01 26.00 -3.26
CA LYS A 227 -17.30 27.23 -2.86
C LYS A 227 -16.51 27.24 -1.53
N LEU A 228 -15.26 27.67 -1.68
CA LEU A 228 -14.24 28.02 -0.66
C LEU A 228 -13.47 26.84 -0.06
N TYR A 229 -12.27 26.65 -0.60
CA TYR A 229 -11.07 26.13 0.10
C TYR A 229 -11.32 25.02 1.12
N LYS A 230 -11.19 23.75 0.69
CA LYS A 230 -10.81 22.72 1.68
C LYS A 230 -9.30 22.49 1.66
N TYR A 231 -8.69 22.23 0.49
CA TYR A 231 -7.23 22.10 0.40
C TYR A 231 -6.69 22.55 -0.96
N SER A 232 -5.61 23.32 -0.96
CA SER A 232 -4.79 23.58 -2.15
C SER A 232 -3.78 22.43 -2.28
N LYS A 233 -3.75 21.75 -3.44
CA LYS A 233 -3.02 20.49 -3.65
C LYS A 233 -1.53 20.60 -3.30
N LEU A 234 -0.89 21.73 -3.64
CA LEU A 234 0.54 21.96 -3.43
C LEU A 234 0.85 22.35 -1.99
N ASP A 235 -0.03 23.11 -1.32
CA ASP A 235 0.23 23.62 0.02
C ASP A 235 0.35 22.49 1.05
N ILE A 236 -0.46 21.42 0.94
CA ILE A 236 -0.36 20.25 1.85
C ILE A 236 1.02 19.61 1.76
N PHE A 237 1.51 19.39 0.55
CA PHE A 237 2.78 18.69 0.35
C PHE A 237 3.99 19.59 0.65
N ASP A 238 3.87 20.88 0.40
CA ASP A 238 4.85 21.88 0.79
C ASP A 238 4.99 21.94 2.33
N GLU A 239 3.87 21.89 3.06
CA GLU A 239 3.85 21.86 4.53
C GLU A 239 4.45 20.58 5.12
N ILE A 240 4.25 19.42 4.46
CA ILE A 240 4.82 18.13 4.90
C ILE A 240 6.34 18.08 4.67
N GLY A 241 6.87 18.94 3.80
CA GLY A 241 8.29 19.01 3.46
C GLY A 241 8.75 17.73 2.76
N LEU A 242 8.15 17.40 1.61
CA LEU A 242 8.58 16.25 0.80
C LEU A 242 10.06 16.34 0.41
N GLY A 243 10.66 15.19 0.07
CA GLY A 243 12.02 15.18 -0.48
C GLY A 243 12.07 15.76 -1.90
N ASP A 244 13.18 16.38 -2.28
CA ASP A 244 13.44 16.86 -3.65
C ASP A 244 13.48 15.71 -4.68
N ASP A 245 13.59 14.47 -4.20
CA ASP A 245 13.57 13.23 -4.96
C ASP A 245 12.16 12.63 -5.12
N ILE A 246 11.11 13.37 -4.75
CA ILE A 246 9.71 13.01 -4.96
C ILE A 246 9.16 13.78 -6.15
N MET A 247 8.59 13.07 -7.13
CA MET A 247 7.98 13.69 -8.29
C MET A 247 6.45 13.61 -8.22
N PHE A 248 5.79 14.71 -8.56
CA PHE A 248 4.35 14.77 -8.76
C PHE A 248 4.00 14.41 -10.20
N CYS A 249 3.09 13.47 -10.35
CA CYS A 249 2.53 13.05 -11.62
C CYS A 249 1.02 13.29 -11.61
N ASP A 250 0.60 14.16 -12.51
CA ASP A 250 -0.80 14.37 -12.80
C ASP A 250 -1.26 13.35 -13.83
N TYR A 251 -2.32 12.62 -13.55
CA TYR A 251 -2.99 11.83 -14.56
C TYR A 251 -4.15 12.64 -15.12
N SER A 252 -4.02 13.04 -16.38
CA SER A 252 -5.16 13.55 -17.14
C SER A 252 -6.17 12.41 -17.39
N ASP A 253 -7.45 12.77 -17.54
CA ASP A 253 -8.60 11.87 -17.74
C ASP A 253 -8.43 10.78 -18.83
N GLU A 254 -7.39 10.85 -19.67
CA GLU A 254 -7.15 9.96 -20.81
C GLU A 254 -6.27 8.74 -20.49
N GLU A 255 -5.43 8.77 -19.44
CA GLU A 255 -4.47 7.68 -19.14
C GLU A 255 -4.81 6.84 -17.89
N GLY A 256 -5.71 7.32 -17.03
CA GLY A 256 -6.20 6.60 -15.83
C GLY A 256 -5.17 6.51 -14.69
N THR A 257 -5.62 6.48 -13.43
CA THR A 257 -4.75 6.25 -12.26
C THR A 257 -4.49 4.75 -12.03
N SER A 258 -3.58 4.37 -11.11
CA SER A 258 -3.43 2.96 -10.68
C SER A 258 -4.79 2.31 -10.34
N ASP A 259 -5.02 1.05 -10.71
CA ASP A 259 -6.34 0.37 -10.64
C ASP A 259 -7.00 0.48 -9.25
N ASP A 260 -6.23 0.35 -8.16
CA ASP A 260 -6.75 0.47 -6.80
C ASP A 260 -7.08 1.93 -6.42
N LEU A 261 -6.33 2.92 -6.92
CA LEU A 261 -6.65 4.34 -6.74
C LEU A 261 -7.89 4.74 -7.55
N GLU A 262 -8.03 4.24 -8.78
CA GLU A 262 -9.20 4.50 -9.62
C GLU A 262 -10.48 4.09 -8.89
N GLU A 263 -10.50 2.89 -8.31
CA GLU A 263 -11.63 2.39 -7.54
C GLU A 263 -11.87 3.19 -6.24
N ILE A 264 -10.88 3.90 -5.70
CA ILE A 264 -11.05 4.81 -4.56
C ILE A 264 -11.65 6.13 -5.02
N VAL A 265 -11.11 6.74 -6.07
CA VAL A 265 -11.50 8.09 -6.53
C VAL A 265 -12.81 8.13 -7.29
N LEU A 266 -13.28 6.99 -7.83
CA LEU A 266 -14.66 6.84 -8.35
C LEU A 266 -15.73 7.24 -7.32
N TYR A 267 -15.40 7.22 -6.04
CA TYR A 267 -16.25 7.71 -4.97
C TYR A 267 -15.88 9.17 -4.70
N GLU A 268 -16.43 10.09 -5.51
CA GLU A 268 -16.12 11.54 -5.68
C GLU A 268 -15.92 12.41 -4.40
N ASP A 269 -16.11 11.88 -3.19
CA ASP A 269 -16.04 12.58 -1.92
C ASP A 269 -14.78 12.23 -1.07
N VAL A 270 -13.79 11.48 -1.58
CA VAL A 270 -12.59 11.08 -0.81
C VAL A 270 -11.28 11.64 -1.37
N PHE A 271 -10.39 12.11 -0.50
CA PHE A 271 -9.03 12.49 -0.87
C PHE A 271 -8.15 11.24 -0.96
N GLY A 272 -7.49 11.02 -2.09
CA GLY A 272 -6.59 9.89 -2.30
C GLY A 272 -5.47 10.19 -3.28
N PHE A 273 -4.33 9.53 -3.10
CA PHE A 273 -3.22 9.53 -4.06
C PHE A 273 -2.47 8.19 -3.99
N THR A 274 -1.69 7.88 -5.03
CA THR A 274 -0.75 6.76 -5.01
C THR A 274 0.64 7.27 -4.68
N LEU A 275 1.27 6.69 -3.65
CA LEU A 275 2.71 6.78 -3.44
C LEU A 275 3.36 5.59 -4.15
N GLY A 276 3.95 5.88 -5.30
CA GLY A 276 4.58 4.90 -6.18
C GLY A 276 6.09 4.80 -5.95
N LEU A 277 6.60 3.61 -5.64
CA LEU A 277 8.04 3.37 -5.56
C LEU A 277 8.61 3.36 -6.97
N ASN A 278 9.61 4.20 -7.19
CA ASN A 278 10.18 4.30 -8.51
C ASN A 278 10.98 3.05 -8.90
N THR A 279 10.63 2.46 -10.04
CA THR A 279 11.33 1.30 -10.61
C THR A 279 11.78 1.53 -12.06
N TYR A 280 12.80 0.77 -12.46
CA TYR A 280 13.44 0.84 -13.77
C TYR A 280 13.18 -0.44 -14.55
N GLY A 281 12.61 -0.30 -15.74
CA GLY A 281 12.20 -1.41 -16.60
C GLY A 281 10.68 -1.50 -16.72
N THR A 282 10.19 -2.70 -17.07
CA THR A 282 8.76 -3.01 -17.21
C THR A 282 8.27 -3.67 -15.92
N ILE A 283 7.24 -3.14 -15.26
CA ILE A 283 6.79 -3.55 -13.91
C ILE A 283 6.58 -5.07 -13.80
N HIS A 284 5.84 -5.68 -14.74
CA HIS A 284 5.56 -7.13 -14.77
C HIS A 284 6.72 -7.97 -15.34
N SER A 285 7.96 -7.58 -15.06
CA SER A 285 9.17 -8.25 -15.53
C SER A 285 10.18 -8.48 -14.42
N LEU A 286 10.89 -9.61 -14.48
CA LEU A 286 12.05 -9.88 -13.61
C LEU A 286 13.24 -8.94 -13.89
N LYS A 287 13.16 -8.15 -14.97
CA LYS A 287 14.10 -7.06 -15.25
C LYS A 287 13.73 -5.76 -14.57
N ASN A 288 12.51 -5.66 -14.01
CA ASN A 288 12.13 -4.52 -13.21
C ASN A 288 13.01 -4.47 -11.98
N ARG A 289 13.54 -3.30 -11.68
CA ARG A 289 14.48 -3.12 -10.58
C ARG A 289 14.33 -1.77 -9.91
N THR A 290 14.82 -1.64 -8.69
CA THR A 290 14.91 -0.37 -7.97
C THR A 290 16.22 -0.33 -7.18
N THR A 291 16.54 0.81 -6.58
CA THR A 291 17.74 0.97 -5.75
C THR A 291 17.38 1.03 -4.27
N VAL A 292 18.34 0.72 -3.41
CA VAL A 292 18.20 0.93 -1.95
C VAL A 292 17.92 2.39 -1.61
N ARG A 293 18.47 3.34 -2.38
CA ARG A 293 18.16 4.77 -2.26
C ARG A 293 16.67 5.03 -2.43
N ASN A 294 16.05 4.47 -3.46
CA ASN A 294 14.63 4.66 -3.75
C ASN A 294 13.77 4.09 -2.62
N ILE A 295 14.07 2.85 -2.18
CA ILE A 295 13.37 2.20 -1.06
C ILE A 295 13.47 3.02 0.22
N ASN A 296 14.66 3.57 0.53
CA ASN A 296 14.87 4.38 1.72
C ASN A 296 14.08 5.69 1.67
N SER A 297 14.09 6.38 0.53
CA SER A 297 13.34 7.62 0.37
C SER A 297 11.83 7.36 0.44
N TYR A 298 11.34 6.34 -0.26
CA TYR A 298 9.95 5.88 -0.22
C TYR A 298 9.49 5.60 1.22
N PHE A 299 10.27 4.84 1.99
CA PHE A 299 9.97 4.58 3.41
C PHE A 299 9.90 5.86 4.23
N ASN A 300 10.88 6.76 4.08
CA ASN A 300 10.93 8.01 4.84
C ASN A 300 9.76 8.92 4.46
N GLN A 301 9.36 8.93 3.19
CA GLN A 301 8.24 9.72 2.72
C GLN A 301 6.91 9.19 3.26
N LEU A 302 6.73 7.86 3.24
CA LEU A 302 5.59 7.23 3.90
C LEU A 302 5.56 7.54 5.40
N ASN A 303 6.73 7.53 6.06
CA ASN A 303 6.83 7.91 7.46
C ASN A 303 6.40 9.37 7.70
N LYS A 304 6.75 10.33 6.83
CA LYS A 304 6.30 11.72 6.95
C LYS A 304 4.77 11.84 6.87
N PHE A 305 4.11 11.06 6.02
CA PHE A 305 2.65 11.04 5.97
C PHE A 305 2.03 10.56 7.29
N PHE A 306 2.66 9.59 7.96
CA PHE A 306 2.23 9.14 9.29
C PHE A 306 2.51 10.18 10.40
N ASP A 307 3.38 11.16 10.19
CA ASP A 307 3.65 12.25 11.15
C ASP A 307 2.83 13.52 10.87
N SER A 308 2.08 13.54 9.76
CA SER A 308 1.39 14.74 9.30
C SER A 308 0.06 14.95 10.03
N GLU A 309 -0.14 16.15 10.56
CA GLU A 309 -1.44 16.57 11.14
C GLU A 309 -2.55 16.63 10.09
N PHE A 310 -2.23 16.83 8.81
CA PHE A 310 -3.21 16.78 7.73
C PHE A 310 -3.77 15.36 7.55
N PHE A 311 -2.88 14.36 7.48
CA PHE A 311 -3.27 12.97 7.29
C PHE A 311 -3.81 12.32 8.56
N ARG A 312 -3.31 12.75 9.72
CA ARG A 312 -3.66 12.20 11.03
C ARG A 312 -3.89 13.33 12.04
N PRO A 313 -5.00 14.07 11.93
CA PRO A 313 -5.28 15.22 12.79
C PRO A 313 -5.41 14.87 14.28
N ASN A 314 -5.71 13.60 14.58
CA ASN A 314 -5.88 13.10 15.94
C ASN A 314 -4.67 12.27 16.45
N PHE A 315 -3.50 12.39 15.81
CA PHE A 315 -2.28 11.62 16.12
C PHE A 315 -1.66 11.92 17.51
N ARG A 316 -2.10 12.97 18.21
CA ARG A 316 -1.48 13.40 19.48
C ARG A 316 -1.76 12.49 20.68
#